data_AF-A0A3Q0ILG1-F1
#
_entry.id   AF-A0A3Q0ILG1-F1
#
_cell.length_a   1.000
_cell.length_b   1.000
_cell.length_c   1.000
_cell.angle_alpha   90.00
_cell.angle_beta   90.00
_cell.angle_gamma   90.00
#
_symmetry.space_group_name_H-M   'P 1'
#
loop_
_entity.id
_entity.type
_entity.pdbx_description
1 polymer ?
#
loop_
_entity_poly.entity_id
_entity_poly.type
_entity_poly.pdbx_seq_one_letter_code
_entity_poly.pdbx_strand_id
1 'polypeptide(L)'
;MSVEDENSMDIDKGLETPPSDDDSDASSMDDINLDELTRTAAQLEKKIADDVFSYASHVELIRVYSQLGELEQLRQARTRMQQHFPLTSELWMSWLRDEIKLISSSEDRNKVIELFEKAVQDYLCKFIVHHISICASNF
;
A
#
# COMPACT_ATOMS: atom_id res chain seq x y z
N MET A 1 -46.70 10.75 51.04
CA MET A 1 -47.64 11.85 50.72
C MET A 1 -46.92 13.14 51.05
N SER A 2 -46.91 14.04 50.08
CA SER A 2 -46.46 15.45 50.14
C SER A 2 -44.96 15.68 50.01
N VAL A 3 -44.44 16.56 49.15
CA VAL A 3 -44.84 17.21 47.87
C VAL A 3 -43.52 17.79 47.31
N GLU A 4 -43.52 18.05 46.00
CA GLU A 4 -42.44 18.62 45.19
C GLU A 4 -42.01 20.05 45.60
N ASP A 5 -40.81 20.44 45.16
CA ASP A 5 -40.44 21.80 44.69
C ASP A 5 -39.06 21.63 43.98
N GLU A 6 -38.99 21.34 42.68
CA GLU A 6 -39.09 22.27 41.53
C GLU A 6 -38.14 23.48 41.65
N ASN A 7 -36.90 23.32 41.17
CA ASN A 7 -36.06 24.48 40.80
C ASN A 7 -35.78 24.43 39.29
N SER A 8 -36.70 25.07 38.57
CA SER A 8 -36.57 25.49 37.18
C SER A 8 -35.32 26.36 36.97
N MET A 9 -34.56 26.06 35.91
CA MET A 9 -33.65 27.03 35.30
C MET A 9 -33.86 26.98 33.79
N ASP A 10 -34.76 27.84 33.33
CA ASP A 10 -34.89 28.27 31.94
C ASP A 10 -33.61 28.98 31.49
N ILE A 11 -32.94 28.43 30.46
CA ILE A 11 -31.96 29.18 29.67
C ILE A 11 -32.46 29.20 28.23
N ASP A 12 -33.36 30.15 27.97
CA ASP A 12 -33.57 30.75 26.66
C ASP A 12 -32.39 31.68 26.37
N LYS A 13 -31.62 31.38 25.31
CA LYS A 13 -30.87 32.39 24.57
C LYS A 13 -30.35 31.85 23.24
N GLY A 14 -31.02 32.28 22.18
CA GLY A 14 -30.34 32.90 21.04
C GLY A 14 -29.54 31.96 20.15
N LEU A 15 -30.26 31.27 19.26
CA LEU A 15 -29.73 30.78 18.00
C LEU A 15 -29.28 31.98 17.15
N GLU A 16 -28.00 32.33 17.21
CA GLU A 16 -27.32 33.13 16.20
C GLU A 16 -26.14 32.32 15.66
N THR A 17 -26.39 31.57 14.59
CA THR A 17 -25.32 31.02 13.75
C THR A 17 -24.77 32.16 12.89
N PRO A 18 -23.48 32.55 13.03
CA PRO A 18 -22.88 33.45 12.06
C PRO A 18 -22.82 32.74 10.70
N PRO A 19 -23.03 33.44 9.56
CA PRO A 19 -22.69 32.88 8.27
C PRO A 19 -21.16 32.76 8.22
N SER A 20 -20.67 31.53 8.36
CA SER A 20 -19.30 31.21 7.96
C SER A 20 -19.27 31.22 6.43
N ASP A 21 -18.94 32.37 5.87
CA ASP A 21 -18.34 32.49 4.55
C ASP A 21 -16.95 31.85 4.62
N ASP A 22 -16.91 30.52 4.47
CA ASP A 22 -15.67 29.80 4.19
C ASP A 22 -15.55 29.65 2.66
N ASP A 23 -15.14 30.75 2.04
CA ASP A 23 -14.48 30.75 0.72
C ASP A 23 -13.13 30.01 0.88
N SER A 24 -13.21 28.68 0.98
CA SER A 24 -12.06 27.81 0.81
C SER A 24 -11.79 27.62 -0.69
N ASP A 25 -11.24 28.69 -1.27
CA ASP A 25 -10.48 28.66 -2.51
C ASP A 25 -9.14 27.94 -2.29
N ALA A 26 -8.70 27.25 -3.33
CA ALA A 26 -7.39 26.63 -3.50
C ALA A 26 -7.07 25.42 -2.59
N SER A 27 -7.52 24.26 -3.03
CA SER A 27 -6.54 23.24 -3.36
C SER A 27 -6.70 22.92 -4.84
N SER A 28 -5.95 23.68 -5.66
CA SER A 28 -5.46 23.17 -6.94
C SER A 28 -4.70 21.89 -6.60
N MET A 29 -5.45 20.78 -6.50
CA MET A 29 -4.91 19.44 -6.41
C MET A 29 -3.93 19.36 -7.55
N ASP A 30 -2.65 19.15 -7.24
CA ASP A 30 -1.63 18.80 -8.22
C ASP A 30 -2.30 17.90 -9.25
N ASP A 31 -2.42 18.39 -10.48
CA ASP A 31 -2.87 17.62 -11.63
C ASP A 31 -1.76 16.61 -11.88
N ILE A 32 -1.69 15.59 -11.02
CA ILE A 32 -0.86 14.42 -11.21
C ILE A 32 -1.36 13.89 -12.54
N ASN A 33 -0.57 14.12 -13.58
CA ASN A 33 -0.94 13.79 -14.94
C ASN A 33 -1.04 12.26 -15.06
N LEU A 34 -2.24 11.76 -14.78
CA LEU A 34 -2.55 10.33 -14.73
C LEU A 34 -2.26 9.67 -16.09
N ASP A 35 -2.44 10.42 -17.16
CA ASP A 35 -2.11 10.01 -18.53
C ASP A 35 -0.60 9.85 -18.73
N GLU A 36 0.21 10.76 -18.18
CA GLU A 36 1.68 10.65 -18.19
C GLU A 36 2.16 9.45 -17.36
N LEU A 37 1.58 9.23 -16.17
CA LEU A 37 1.88 8.05 -15.35
C LEU A 37 1.50 6.75 -16.06
N THR A 38 0.34 6.71 -16.72
CA THR A 38 -0.09 5.54 -17.48
C THR A 38 0.86 5.27 -18.66
N ARG A 39 1.29 6.32 -19.36
CA ARG A 39 2.26 6.21 -20.45
C ARG A 39 3.62 5.74 -19.98
N THR A 40 4.11 6.25 -18.84
CA THR A 40 5.39 5.85 -18.26
C THR A 40 5.35 4.39 -17.78
N ALA A 41 4.25 3.95 -17.16
CA ALA A 41 4.05 2.54 -16.80
C ALA A 41 4.16 1.62 -18.03
N ALA A 42 3.47 1.95 -19.13
CA ALA A 42 3.53 1.16 -20.36
C ALA A 42 4.94 1.10 -20.98
N GLN A 43 5.70 2.20 -20.90
CA GLN A 43 7.10 2.23 -21.36
C GLN A 43 8.01 1.38 -20.47
N LEU A 44 7.82 1.43 -19.15
CA LEU A 44 8.58 0.62 -18.19
C LEU A 44 8.28 -0.87 -18.36
N GLU A 45 7.03 -1.25 -18.56
CA GLU A 45 6.64 -2.64 -18.87
C GLU A 45 7.35 -3.16 -20.12
N LYS A 46 7.41 -2.36 -21.19
CA LYS A 46 8.17 -2.72 -22.39
C LYS A 46 9.67 -2.88 -22.10
N LYS A 47 10.26 -1.95 -21.34
CA LYS A 47 11.69 -2.03 -20.96
C LYS A 47 11.98 -3.27 -20.12
N ILE A 48 11.08 -3.64 -19.21
CA ILE A 48 11.22 -4.85 -18.38
C ILE A 48 11.02 -6.12 -19.23
N ALA A 49 10.15 -6.08 -20.24
CA ALA A 49 10.01 -7.19 -21.19
C ALA A 49 11.28 -7.39 -22.03
N ASP A 50 11.96 -6.29 -22.40
CA ASP A 50 13.24 -6.32 -23.11
C ASP A 50 14.41 -6.73 -22.19
N ASP A 51 14.41 -6.25 -20.93
CA ASP A 51 15.41 -6.57 -19.89
C ASP A 51 14.74 -6.80 -18.52
N VAL A 52 14.48 -8.07 -18.22
CA VAL A 52 13.82 -8.52 -16.99
C VAL A 52 14.69 -8.27 -15.74
N PHE A 53 16.00 -8.10 -15.90
CA PHE A 53 16.95 -7.95 -14.79
C PHE A 53 17.30 -6.48 -14.48
N SER A 54 16.56 -5.51 -15.03
CA SER A 54 16.71 -4.10 -14.68
C SER A 54 16.01 -3.77 -13.36
N TYR A 55 16.75 -3.80 -12.24
CA TYR A 55 16.24 -3.43 -10.91
C TYR A 55 15.61 -2.01 -10.88
N ALA A 56 16.28 -1.04 -11.50
CA ALA A 56 15.81 0.35 -11.53
C ALA A 56 14.45 0.48 -12.24
N SER A 57 14.23 -0.28 -13.31
CA SER A 57 12.95 -0.28 -14.03
C SER A 57 11.82 -0.88 -13.20
N HIS A 58 12.07 -1.96 -12.46
CA HIS A 58 11.08 -2.56 -11.56
C HIS A 58 10.68 -1.62 -10.41
N VAL A 59 11.66 -0.98 -9.76
CA VAL A 59 11.38 -0.03 -8.66
C VAL A 59 10.54 1.15 -9.15
N GLU A 60 10.90 1.70 -10.31
CA GLU A 60 10.15 2.82 -10.87
C GLU A 60 8.74 2.42 -11.30
N LEU A 61 8.57 1.21 -11.86
CA LEU A 61 7.25 0.69 -12.23
C LEU A 61 6.34 0.55 -11.00
N ILE A 62 6.87 0.04 -9.89
CA ILE A 62 6.15 -0.06 -8.60
C ILE A 62 5.76 1.34 -8.10
N ARG A 63 6.65 2.33 -8.21
CA ARG A 63 6.37 3.72 -7.83
C ARG A 63 5.22 4.29 -8.64
N VAL A 64 5.26 4.12 -9.96
CA VAL A 64 4.22 4.62 -10.88
C VAL A 64 2.87 3.96 -10.58
N TYR A 65 2.81 2.62 -10.44
CA TYR A 65 1.56 1.95 -10.09
C TYR A 65 1.01 2.36 -8.72
N SER A 66 1.88 2.64 -7.75
CA SER A 66 1.47 3.18 -6.46
C SER A 66 0.85 4.57 -6.56
N GLN A 67 1.29 5.40 -7.51
CA GLN A 67 0.72 6.73 -7.76
C GLN A 67 -0.59 6.66 -8.55
N LEU A 68 -0.70 5.70 -9.48
CA LEU A 68 -1.94 5.45 -10.23
C LEU A 68 -3.06 4.86 -9.36
N GLY A 69 -2.74 4.25 -8.22
CA GLY A 69 -3.73 3.56 -7.36
C GLY A 69 -4.19 2.20 -7.92
N GLU A 70 -3.49 1.69 -8.92
CA GLU A 70 -3.77 0.41 -9.60
C GLU A 70 -3.23 -0.76 -8.76
N LEU A 71 -3.99 -1.16 -7.75
CA LEU A 71 -3.56 -2.11 -6.71
C LEU A 71 -3.17 -3.48 -7.26
N GLU A 72 -3.90 -3.98 -8.26
CA GLU A 72 -3.66 -5.33 -8.80
C GLU A 72 -2.37 -5.37 -9.64
N GLN A 73 -2.15 -4.34 -10.45
CA GLN A 73 -0.95 -4.16 -11.25
C GLN A 73 0.26 -3.91 -10.36
N LEU A 74 0.09 -3.15 -9.27
CA LEU A 74 1.10 -2.96 -8.24
C LEU A 74 1.52 -4.29 -7.59
N ARG A 75 0.57 -5.15 -7.23
CA ARG A 75 0.85 -6.50 -6.69
C ARG A 75 1.62 -7.36 -7.68
N GLN A 76 1.20 -7.35 -8.95
CA GLN A 76 1.88 -8.11 -10.00
C GLN A 76 3.30 -7.61 -10.25
N ALA A 77 3.51 -6.29 -10.27
CA ALA A 77 4.84 -5.69 -10.42
C ALA A 77 5.76 -6.07 -9.24
N ARG A 78 5.27 -5.96 -8.00
CA ARG A 78 6.01 -6.37 -6.80
C ARG A 78 6.35 -7.87 -6.79
N THR A 79 5.40 -8.71 -7.20
CA THR A 79 5.61 -10.17 -7.31
C THR A 79 6.66 -10.51 -8.36
N ARG A 80 6.60 -9.89 -9.55
CA ARG A 80 7.60 -10.07 -10.61
C ARG A 80 8.99 -9.65 -10.13
N MET A 81 9.10 -8.50 -9.47
CA MET A 81 10.36 -8.05 -8.91
C MET A 81 10.91 -9.04 -7.87
N GLN A 82 10.06 -9.55 -6.97
CA GLN A 82 10.44 -10.51 -5.94
C GLN A 82 10.93 -11.86 -6.49
N GLN A 83 10.40 -12.29 -7.63
CA GLN A 83 10.84 -13.52 -8.30
C GLN A 83 12.28 -13.42 -8.83
N HIS A 84 12.69 -12.23 -9.27
CA HIS A 84 14.02 -12.01 -9.85
C HIS A 84 15.04 -11.47 -8.84
N PHE A 85 14.59 -10.74 -7.82
CA PHE A 85 15.44 -10.07 -6.85
C PHE A 85 15.01 -10.37 -5.42
N PRO A 86 15.95 -10.59 -4.48
CA PRO A 86 15.63 -10.43 -3.07
C PRO A 86 15.24 -8.97 -2.81
N LEU A 87 14.03 -8.74 -2.31
CA LEU A 87 13.56 -7.37 -2.07
C LEU A 87 14.18 -6.80 -0.79
N THR A 88 14.40 -5.48 -0.76
CA THR A 88 14.85 -4.78 0.45
C THR A 88 13.81 -4.89 1.58
N SER A 89 14.22 -4.82 2.85
CA SER A 89 13.27 -4.82 3.97
C SER A 89 12.27 -3.66 3.85
N GLU A 90 12.70 -2.53 3.30
CA GLU A 90 11.84 -1.36 3.06
C GLU A 90 10.75 -1.66 2.02
N LEU A 91 11.08 -2.31 0.91
CA LEU A 91 10.11 -2.70 -0.13
C LEU A 91 9.09 -3.72 0.40
N TRP A 92 9.54 -4.70 1.18
CA TRP A 92 8.65 -5.65 1.85
C TRP A 92 7.71 -4.93 2.82
N MET A 93 8.24 -4.02 3.64
CA MET A 93 7.44 -3.26 4.61
C MET A 93 6.42 -2.35 3.94
N SER A 94 6.76 -1.73 2.81
CA SER A 94 5.79 -0.92 2.05
C SER A 94 4.66 -1.80 1.53
N TRP A 95 4.98 -2.96 0.95
CA TRP A 95 3.98 -3.88 0.42
C TRP A 95 3.06 -4.42 1.51
N LEU A 96 3.63 -4.91 2.61
CA LEU A 96 2.86 -5.44 3.74
C LEU A 96 1.93 -4.39 4.33
N ARG A 97 2.36 -3.13 4.46
CA ARG A 97 1.49 -2.04 4.94
C ARG A 97 0.31 -1.78 4.01
N ASP A 98 0.52 -1.85 2.70
CA ASP A 98 -0.56 -1.66 1.73
C ASP A 98 -1.58 -2.80 1.84
N GLU A 99 -1.12 -4.06 1.91
CA GLU A 99 -2.02 -5.21 2.04
C GLU A 99 -2.78 -5.23 3.38
N ILE A 100 -2.12 -4.83 4.48
CA ILE A 100 -2.76 -4.76 5.81
C ILE A 100 -3.95 -3.79 5.79
N LYS A 101 -3.84 -2.66 5.07
CA LYS A 101 -4.93 -1.69 4.94
C LYS A 101 -6.13 -2.25 4.15
N LEU A 102 -5.91 -3.25 3.31
CA LEU A 102 -6.94 -3.86 2.47
C LEU A 102 -7.65 -5.05 3.15
N ILE A 103 -7.20 -5.50 4.33
CA ILE A 103 -7.80 -6.63 5.04
C ILE A 103 -9.24 -6.30 5.44
N SER A 104 -10.19 -6.98 4.82
CA SER A 104 -11.61 -6.89 5.17
C SER A 104 -12.18 -8.25 5.60
N SER A 105 -11.56 -9.35 5.17
CA SER A 105 -11.97 -10.72 5.48
C SER A 105 -10.88 -11.52 6.21
N SER A 106 -11.27 -12.68 6.77
CA SER A 106 -10.32 -13.66 7.32
C SER A 106 -9.41 -14.27 6.25
N GLU A 107 -9.89 -14.37 5.01
CA GLU A 107 -9.10 -14.86 3.88
C GLU A 107 -7.97 -13.90 3.52
N ASP A 108 -8.25 -12.59 3.50
CA ASP A 108 -7.23 -11.56 3.25
C ASP A 108 -6.16 -11.56 4.33
N ARG A 109 -6.56 -11.81 5.58
CA ARG A 109 -5.62 -11.96 6.69
C ARG A 109 -4.66 -13.13 6.46
N ASN A 110 -5.16 -14.27 5.97
CA ASN A 110 -4.30 -15.43 5.66
C ASN A 110 -3.32 -15.10 4.53
N LYS A 111 -3.77 -14.41 3.47
CA LYS A 111 -2.89 -13.96 2.36
C LYS A 111 -1.77 -13.04 2.85
N VAL A 112 -2.07 -12.15 3.79
CA VAL A 112 -1.05 -11.27 4.39
C VAL A 112 -0.05 -12.05 5.24
N ILE A 113 -0.51 -13.06 5.99
CA ILE A 113 0.39 -13.96 6.75
C ILE A 113 1.34 -14.70 5.81
N GLU A 114 0.84 -15.28 4.72
CA GLU A 114 1.68 -15.91 3.70
C GLU A 114 2.70 -14.93 3.08
N LEU A 115 2.32 -13.65 2.93
CA LEU A 115 3.22 -12.61 2.44
C LEU A 115 4.33 -12.30 3.45
N PHE A 116 4.03 -12.28 4.75
CA PHE A 116 5.04 -12.16 5.81
C PHE A 116 6.03 -13.32 5.78
N GLU A 117 5.55 -14.56 5.61
CA GLU A 117 6.42 -15.73 5.53
C GLU A 117 7.39 -15.63 4.34
N LYS A 118 6.89 -15.20 3.17
CA LYS A 118 7.74 -14.94 1.99
C LYS A 118 8.80 -13.85 2.26
N ALA A 119 8.41 -12.76 2.91
CA ALA A 119 9.31 -11.67 3.24
C ALA A 119 10.46 -12.11 4.17
N VAL A 120 10.15 -12.95 5.15
CA VAL A 120 11.14 -13.49 6.10
C VAL A 120 12.11 -14.46 5.40
N GLN A 121 11.63 -15.27 4.44
CA GLN A 121 12.47 -16.19 3.68
C GLN A 121 13.47 -15.47 2.77
N ASP A 122 13.13 -14.30 2.25
CA ASP A 122 14.00 -13.52 1.37
C ASP A 122 15.34 -13.13 2.05
N TYR A 123 15.34 -12.94 3.37
CA TYR A 123 16.52 -12.57 4.17
C TYR A 123 17.16 -13.74 4.91
N LEU A 124 16.37 -14.69 5.40
CA LEU A 124 16.89 -15.78 6.23
C LEU A 124 17.37 -16.98 5.41
N CYS A 125 16.86 -17.18 4.18
CA CYS A 125 16.89 -18.52 3.58
C CYS A 125 17.63 -18.65 2.25
N LYS A 126 18.00 -17.58 1.53
CA LYS A 126 18.62 -17.76 0.19
C LYS A 126 20.02 -18.39 0.25
N PHE A 127 20.82 -18.11 1.28
CA PHE A 127 22.15 -18.72 1.44
C PHE A 127 22.10 -20.16 1.98
N ILE A 128 21.23 -20.44 2.94
CA ILE A 128 21.19 -21.75 3.61
C ILE A 128 20.44 -22.79 2.77
N VAL A 129 19.32 -22.43 2.14
CA VAL A 129 18.51 -23.36 1.34
C VAL A 129 19.22 -23.78 0.05
N HIS A 130 19.98 -22.88 -0.58
CA HIS A 130 20.80 -23.22 -1.74
C HIS A 130 21.89 -24.25 -1.37
N HIS A 131 22.58 -24.03 -0.25
CA HIS A 131 23.59 -24.97 0.24
C HIS A 131 22.99 -26.32 0.68
N ILE A 132 21.83 -26.34 1.34
CA ILE A 132 21.14 -27.58 1.73
C ILE A 132 20.70 -28.37 0.49
N SER A 133 20.16 -27.70 -0.53
CA SER A 133 19.72 -28.34 -1.77
C SER A 133 20.90 -28.93 -2.56
N ILE A 134 22.03 -28.21 -2.64
CA ILE A 134 23.28 -28.72 -3.25
C ILE A 134 23.84 -29.90 -2.48
N CYS A 135 23.83 -29.86 -1.15
CA CYS A 135 24.28 -30.97 -0.31
C CYS A 135 23.37 -32.21 -0.43
N ALA A 136 22.04 -32.00 -0.53
CA ALA A 136 21.07 -33.09 -0.67
C ALA A 136 21.06 -33.74 -2.06
N SER A 137 21.56 -33.06 -3.09
CA SER A 137 21.63 -33.57 -4.47
C SER A 137 22.94 -34.29 -4.80
N ASN A 138 23.95 -34.20 -3.93
CA ASN A 138 25.26 -34.87 -4.05
C ASN A 138 25.39 -36.07 -3.11
N PHE A 139 24.26 -36.57 -2.60
CA PHE A 139 24.13 -37.78 -1.79
C PHE A 139 23.11 -38.71 -2.47
#